data_AF-A0AA42ZUD5-F1
#
_entry.id   AF-A0AA42ZUD5-F1
#
_cell.length_a   1.000
_cell.length_b   1.000
_cell.length_c   1.000
_cell.angle_alpha   90.00
_cell.angle_beta   90.00
_cell.angle_gamma   90.00
#
_symmetry.space_group_name_H-M   'P 1'
#
loop_
_entity.id
_entity.type
_entity.pdbx_description
1 polymer ?
#
loop_
_entity_poly.entity_id
_entity_poly.type
_entity_poly.pdbx_seq_one_letter_code
_entity_poly.pdbx_strand_id
1 'polypeptide(L)'
;MYATARIYSGQPNPSRNQDLNGFRFPATPWQLSHPRKEDIPELASIRKGTLGSLFALGQDAWNLLPWLELMKKDPGFKFPGQSGYYHSVRSDMLQREPAWAEFSRGVPITLKSPEAQEVRQKRADDPSTR
;
A
#
# COMPACT_ATOMS: atom_id res chain seq x y z
N MET A 1 9.58 0.43 14.65
CA MET A 1 10.80 0.27 13.81
C MET A 1 10.39 0.33 12.34
N TYR A 2 11.27 0.74 11.42
CA TYR A 2 10.95 0.89 9.99
C TYR A 2 11.88 0.05 9.11
N ALA A 3 11.36 -0.46 7.99
CA ALA A 3 12.11 -1.21 6.99
C ALA A 3 11.69 -0.85 5.57
N THR A 4 12.54 -1.22 4.61
CA THR A 4 12.22 -1.09 3.18
C THR A 4 11.27 -2.21 2.73
N ALA A 5 10.59 -2.02 1.60
CA ALA A 5 9.64 -3.00 1.06
C ALA A 5 10.22 -4.42 0.87
N ARG A 6 11.56 -4.56 0.75
CA ARG A 6 12.25 -5.83 0.52
C ARG A 6 12.17 -6.80 1.70
N ILE A 7 11.79 -6.33 2.89
CA ILE A 7 11.63 -7.18 4.08
C ILE A 7 10.50 -8.21 3.89
N TYR A 8 9.54 -7.94 3.01
CA TYR A 8 8.45 -8.85 2.70
C TYR A 8 8.63 -9.49 1.32
N SER A 9 8.61 -10.83 1.28
CA SER A 9 8.77 -11.57 0.02
C SER A 9 7.53 -11.54 -0.88
N GLY A 10 6.43 -10.88 -0.46
CA GLY A 10 5.16 -10.92 -1.17
C GLY A 10 4.41 -12.25 -1.04
N GLN A 11 4.81 -13.11 -0.08
CA GLN A 11 4.13 -14.36 0.22
C GLN A 11 3.88 -14.46 1.73
N PRO A 12 2.63 -14.71 2.14
CA PRO A 12 2.35 -14.99 3.54
C PRO A 12 3.08 -16.25 4.00
N ASN A 13 3.91 -16.11 5.03
CA ASN A 13 4.54 -17.22 5.73
C ASN A 13 4.72 -16.83 7.21
N PRO A 14 3.67 -16.98 8.05
CA PRO A 14 3.69 -16.51 9.43
C PRO A 14 4.85 -17.06 10.24
N SER A 15 5.19 -18.35 10.08
CA SER A 15 6.28 -18.98 10.80
C SER A 15 7.64 -18.38 10.48
N ARG A 16 7.91 -18.07 9.20
CA ARG A 16 9.18 -17.45 8.78
C ARG A 16 9.24 -15.96 9.09
N ASN A 17 8.11 -15.28 9.22
CA ASN A 17 8.04 -13.84 9.40
C ASN A 17 7.86 -13.42 10.88
N GLN A 18 7.92 -14.36 11.85
CA GLN A 18 7.74 -14.06 13.28
C GLN A 18 8.78 -13.06 13.81
N ASP A 19 10.00 -13.12 13.29
CA ASP A 19 11.10 -12.20 13.62
C ASP A 19 10.87 -10.78 13.09
N LEU A 20 9.95 -10.60 12.15
CA LEU A 20 9.62 -9.30 11.55
C LEU A 20 8.55 -8.53 12.34
N ASN A 21 7.96 -9.11 13.40
CA ASN A 21 6.90 -8.47 14.18
C ASN A 21 7.29 -7.07 14.68
N GLY A 22 6.39 -6.08 14.50
CA GLY A 22 6.61 -4.68 14.88
C GLY A 22 7.41 -3.84 13.88
N PHE A 23 7.89 -4.42 12.78
CA PHE A 23 8.43 -3.65 11.65
C PHE A 23 7.31 -3.04 10.81
N ARG A 24 7.45 -1.75 10.53
CA ARG A 24 6.63 -1.00 9.58
C ARG A 24 7.34 -0.85 8.25
N PHE A 25 6.66 -1.13 7.15
CA PHE A 25 7.26 -1.11 5.82
C PHE A 25 6.25 -0.70 4.74
N PRO A 26 6.71 -0.12 3.63
CA PRO A 26 5.86 0.16 2.48
C PRO A 26 5.53 -1.13 1.72
N ALA A 27 4.29 -1.30 1.31
CA ALA A 27 3.79 -2.45 0.56
C ALA A 27 2.76 -2.02 -0.50
N THR A 28 2.43 -2.91 -1.43
CA THR A 28 1.31 -2.67 -2.35
C THR A 28 -0.02 -3.10 -1.70
N PRO A 29 -1.14 -2.38 -1.93
CA PRO A 29 -2.47 -2.86 -1.54
C PRO A 29 -2.75 -4.30 -1.98
N TRP A 30 -2.31 -4.68 -3.19
CA TRP A 30 -2.41 -6.05 -3.70
C TRP A 30 -1.69 -7.10 -2.84
N GLN A 31 -0.53 -6.76 -2.27
CA GLN A 31 0.19 -7.66 -1.37
C GLN A 31 -0.51 -7.84 -0.02
N LEU A 32 -1.29 -6.84 0.40
CA LEU A 32 -1.99 -6.82 1.68
C LEU A 32 -3.42 -7.38 1.59
N SER A 33 -4.00 -7.46 0.39
CA SER A 33 -5.35 -8.02 0.18
C SER A 33 -5.40 -9.55 0.26
N HIS A 34 -4.26 -10.23 0.32
CA HIS A 34 -4.15 -11.69 0.32
C HIS A 34 -3.37 -12.17 1.56
N PRO A 35 -4.01 -12.25 2.74
CA PRO A 35 -3.34 -12.54 4.01
C PRO A 35 -2.89 -14.00 4.12
N ARG A 36 -3.47 -14.91 3.33
CA ARG A 36 -3.06 -16.31 3.23
C ARG A 36 -2.70 -16.64 1.79
N LYS A 37 -1.88 -17.66 1.63
CA LYS A 37 -1.36 -18.05 0.31
C LYS A 37 -2.48 -18.55 -0.60
N GLU A 38 -3.49 -19.17 -0.02
CA GLU A 38 -4.66 -19.74 -0.70
C GLU A 38 -5.60 -18.65 -1.24
N ASP A 39 -5.51 -17.42 -0.72
CA ASP A 39 -6.34 -16.31 -1.15
C ASP A 39 -5.83 -15.67 -2.47
N ILE A 40 -4.62 -16.02 -2.93
CA ILE A 40 -3.96 -15.38 -4.09
C ILE A 40 -4.51 -15.97 -5.42
N PRO A 41 -5.07 -15.17 -6.34
CA PRO A 41 -5.58 -15.63 -7.64
C PRO A 41 -4.52 -16.29 -8.52
N GLU A 42 -4.92 -17.25 -9.36
CA GLU A 42 -3.99 -18.05 -10.14
C GLU A 42 -3.55 -17.42 -11.49
N LEU A 43 -2.22 -17.24 -11.60
CA LEU A 43 -1.43 -17.66 -12.77
C LEU A 43 -0.04 -18.16 -12.27
N ALA A 44 -0.06 -19.35 -11.67
CA ALA A 44 1.04 -20.11 -11.04
C ALA A 44 1.86 -19.39 -9.96
N SER A 45 1.21 -18.50 -9.20
CA SER A 45 1.75 -17.44 -8.33
C SER A 45 2.18 -16.22 -9.15
N ILE A 46 2.16 -15.03 -8.57
CA ILE A 46 2.79 -13.88 -9.22
C ILE A 46 4.30 -13.85 -8.84
N ARG A 47 5.20 -14.75 -9.31
CA ARG A 47 5.39 -16.15 -8.88
C ARG A 47 6.21 -16.22 -7.57
N LYS A 48 5.68 -16.83 -6.50
CA LYS A 48 6.15 -16.76 -5.10
C LYS A 48 6.26 -15.32 -4.55
N GLY A 49 5.40 -14.40 -5.01
CA GLY A 49 5.26 -13.04 -4.47
C GLY A 49 6.18 -12.01 -5.10
N THR A 50 7.23 -12.46 -5.79
CA THR A 50 8.26 -11.62 -6.40
C THR A 50 7.73 -10.63 -7.43
N LEU A 51 6.73 -11.03 -8.21
CA LEU A 51 6.17 -10.20 -9.29
C LEU A 51 4.87 -9.51 -8.86
N GLY A 52 4.40 -9.73 -7.62
CA GLY A 52 3.12 -9.21 -7.13
C GLY A 52 2.98 -7.70 -7.30
N SER A 53 4.07 -6.98 -7.00
CA SER A 53 4.12 -5.53 -7.17
C SER A 53 4.10 -5.09 -8.63
N LEU A 54 4.73 -5.85 -9.53
CA LEU A 54 4.78 -5.53 -10.97
C LEU A 54 3.43 -5.79 -11.63
N PHE A 55 2.75 -6.89 -11.26
CA PHE A 55 1.39 -7.15 -11.71
C PHE A 55 0.44 -6.03 -11.31
N ALA A 56 0.49 -5.63 -10.03
CA ALA A 56 -0.32 -4.52 -9.52
C ALA A 56 -0.03 -3.21 -10.27
N LEU A 57 1.24 -2.93 -10.59
CA LEU A 57 1.63 -1.76 -11.37
C LEU A 57 1.09 -1.82 -12.80
N GLY A 58 1.12 -2.98 -13.47
CA GLY A 58 0.57 -3.14 -14.82
C GLY A 58 -0.94 -2.96 -14.87
N GLN A 59 -1.64 -3.52 -13.88
CA GLN A 59 -3.08 -3.35 -13.70
C GLN A 59 -3.43 -1.86 -13.53
N ASP A 60 -2.68 -1.15 -12.69
CA ASP A 60 -2.89 0.28 -12.46
C ASP A 60 -2.61 1.10 -13.71
N ALA A 61 -1.51 0.84 -14.41
CA ALA A 61 -1.11 1.58 -15.61
C ALA A 61 -2.21 1.64 -16.67
N TRP A 62 -2.96 0.54 -16.84
CA TRP A 62 -4.13 0.50 -17.71
C TRP A 62 -5.34 1.21 -17.11
N ASN A 63 -5.66 0.91 -15.84
CA ASN A 63 -6.87 1.40 -15.19
C ASN A 63 -6.84 2.91 -14.88
N LEU A 64 -5.66 3.51 -14.78
CA LEU A 64 -5.50 4.93 -14.48
C LEU A 64 -5.68 5.83 -15.73
N LEU A 65 -5.54 5.28 -16.95
CA LEU A 65 -5.62 6.06 -18.20
C LEU A 65 -6.87 6.94 -18.33
N PRO A 66 -8.10 6.46 -18.01
CA PRO A 66 -9.31 7.29 -18.11
C PRO A 66 -9.33 8.47 -17.13
N TRP A 67 -8.50 8.42 -16.08
CA TRP A 67 -8.48 9.39 -14.99
C TRP A 67 -7.42 10.48 -15.17
N LEU A 68 -6.52 10.36 -16.15
CA LEU A 68 -5.40 11.29 -16.33
C LEU A 68 -5.84 12.75 -16.47
N GLU A 69 -6.91 13.00 -17.23
CA GLU A 69 -7.41 14.36 -17.41
C GLU A 69 -8.06 14.93 -16.14
N LEU A 70 -8.71 14.09 -15.33
CA LEU A 70 -9.22 14.50 -14.02
C LEU A 70 -8.06 14.79 -13.06
N MET A 71 -7.06 13.92 -13.01
CA MET A 71 -5.87 14.07 -12.17
C MET A 71 -5.08 15.36 -12.47
N LYS A 72 -5.08 15.82 -13.73
CA LYS A 72 -4.47 17.11 -14.12
C LYS A 72 -5.28 18.30 -13.64
N LYS A 73 -6.61 18.20 -13.66
CA LYS A 73 -7.53 19.30 -13.32
C LYS A 73 -7.78 19.41 -11.82
N ASP A 74 -7.72 18.29 -11.11
CA ASP A 74 -7.93 18.20 -9.67
C ASP A 74 -6.68 17.63 -8.98
N PRO A 75 -5.78 18.49 -8.47
CA PRO A 75 -4.62 18.06 -7.71
C PRO A 75 -4.95 17.29 -6.41
N GLY A 76 -6.18 17.40 -5.90
CA GLY A 76 -6.66 16.67 -4.73
C GLY A 76 -7.11 15.25 -5.04
N PHE A 77 -7.38 14.93 -6.30
CA PHE A 77 -7.79 13.59 -6.70
C PHE A 77 -6.63 12.60 -6.59
N LYS A 78 -6.84 11.52 -5.82
CA LYS A 78 -5.93 10.39 -5.70
C LYS A 78 -6.56 9.14 -6.30
N PHE A 79 -5.94 8.57 -7.32
CA PHE A 79 -6.39 7.31 -7.91
C PHE A 79 -5.99 6.12 -7.01
N PRO A 80 -6.94 5.29 -6.55
CA PRO A 80 -6.65 4.15 -5.68
C PRO A 80 -6.18 2.93 -6.49
N GLY A 81 -4.88 2.86 -6.76
CA GLY A 81 -4.27 1.72 -7.45
C GLY A 81 -3.97 0.54 -6.53
N GLN A 82 -3.87 -0.65 -7.12
CA GLN A 82 -3.48 -1.90 -6.47
C GLN A 82 -2.00 -1.94 -6.11
N SER A 83 -1.17 -1.16 -6.78
CA SER A 83 0.22 -0.93 -6.42
C SER A 83 0.36 0.22 -5.42
N GLY A 84 -0.53 1.20 -5.40
CA GLY A 84 -0.51 2.34 -4.48
C GLY A 84 -1.44 3.46 -4.93
N TYR A 85 -1.52 4.53 -4.15
CA TYR A 85 -2.29 5.71 -4.55
C TYR A 85 -1.47 6.55 -5.52
N TYR A 86 -2.09 7.02 -6.60
CA TYR A 86 -1.46 7.90 -7.56
C TYR A 86 -2.05 9.29 -7.48
N HIS A 87 -1.20 10.30 -7.49
CA HIS A 87 -1.62 11.69 -7.59
C HIS A 87 -0.72 12.43 -8.58
N SER A 88 -1.26 13.49 -9.17
CA SER A 88 -0.50 14.38 -10.04
C SER A 88 0.41 15.27 -9.20
N VAL A 89 1.67 15.41 -9.61
CA VAL A 89 2.61 16.42 -9.05
C VAL A 89 2.78 17.56 -10.05
N ARG A 90 2.80 17.21 -11.34
CA ARG A 90 2.85 18.12 -12.49
C ARG A 90 2.07 17.49 -13.63
N SER A 91 1.72 18.28 -14.65
CA SER A 91 0.88 17.84 -15.79
C SER A 91 1.37 16.57 -16.51
N ASP A 92 2.65 16.22 -16.39
CA ASP A 92 3.31 15.07 -17.01
C ASP A 92 3.89 14.06 -16.00
N MET A 93 3.77 14.32 -14.69
CA MET A 93 4.42 13.52 -13.65
C MET A 93 3.44 13.08 -12.57
N LEU A 94 3.29 11.76 -12.46
CA LEU A 94 2.55 11.10 -11.39
C LEU A 94 3.51 10.64 -10.30
N GLN A 95 3.07 10.78 -9.05
CA GLN A 95 3.73 10.19 -7.90
C GLN A 95 2.85 9.08 -7.32
N ARG A 96 3.50 7.99 -6.88
CA ARG A 96 2.86 6.85 -6.24
C ARG A 96 3.17 6.83 -4.75
N GLU A 97 2.13 6.89 -3.93
CA GLU A 97 2.18 6.69 -2.48
C GLU A 97 1.90 5.21 -2.17
N PRO A 98 2.82 4.49 -1.49
CA PRO A 98 2.59 3.09 -1.11
C PRO A 98 1.58 2.98 0.03
N ALA A 99 0.99 1.78 0.19
CA ALA A 99 0.36 1.43 1.46
C ALA A 99 1.45 1.18 2.51
N TRP A 100 1.12 1.43 3.78
CA TRP A 100 1.97 1.07 4.90
C TRP A 100 1.43 -0.16 5.59
N ALA A 101 2.32 -1.05 6.02
CA ALA A 101 1.95 -2.24 6.76
C ALA A 101 2.85 -2.43 7.98
N GLU A 102 2.35 -3.12 8.99
CA GLU A 102 3.10 -3.60 10.16
C GLU A 102 2.94 -5.11 10.27
N PHE A 103 4.03 -5.84 10.55
CA PHE A 103 3.93 -7.26 10.86
C PHE A 103 3.35 -7.49 12.26
N SER A 104 2.32 -8.32 12.34
CA SER A 104 1.72 -8.79 13.59
C SER A 104 1.47 -10.29 13.52
N ARG A 105 2.07 -11.04 14.45
CA ARG A 105 2.05 -12.52 14.47
C ARG A 105 2.49 -13.14 13.14
N GLY A 106 3.51 -12.55 12.50
CA GLY A 106 4.06 -12.98 11.22
C GLY A 106 3.23 -12.61 9.98
N VAL A 107 2.13 -11.86 10.16
CA VAL A 107 1.23 -11.44 9.07
C VAL A 107 1.34 -9.93 8.87
N PRO A 108 1.56 -9.43 7.64
CA PRO A 108 1.44 -8.01 7.33
C PRO A 108 0.00 -7.52 7.51
N ILE A 109 -0.20 -6.46 8.28
CA ILE A 109 -1.49 -5.79 8.46
C ILE A 109 -1.37 -4.36 7.95
N THR A 110 -2.31 -3.93 7.10
CA THR A 110 -2.37 -2.56 6.60
C THR A 110 -2.52 -1.58 7.75
N LEU A 111 -1.62 -0.60 7.81
CA LEU A 111 -1.78 0.58 8.63
C LEU A 111 -2.71 1.55 7.91
N LYS A 112 -3.72 2.06 8.61
CA LYS A 112 -4.42 3.26 8.15
C LYS A 112 -3.38 4.38 8.05
N SER A 113 -3.30 5.07 6.91
CA SER A 113 -2.24 6.05 6.61
C SER A 113 -1.84 6.87 7.85
N PRO A 114 -0.54 7.06 8.14
CA PRO A 114 -0.08 7.85 9.28
C PRO A 114 -0.71 9.24 9.33
N GLU A 115 -1.01 9.85 8.18
CA GLU A 115 -1.73 11.13 8.10
C GLU A 115 -3.13 11.07 8.74
N ALA A 116 -3.84 9.96 8.58
CA ALA A 116 -5.15 9.77 9.21
C ALA A 116 -5.05 9.59 10.74
N GLN A 117 -3.89 9.16 11.23
CA GLN A 117 -3.62 9.01 12.67
C GLN A 117 -3.11 10.32 13.29
N GLU A 118 -2.21 11.05 12.62
CA GLU A 118 -1.74 12.37 13.06
C GLU A 118 -2.85 13.42 13.02
N VAL A 119 -3.73 13.40 12.02
CA VAL A 119 -4.89 14.32 11.96
C VAL A 119 -5.92 14.00 13.05
N ARG A 120 -6.11 12.72 13.39
CA ARG A 120 -6.98 12.34 14.52
C ARG A 120 -6.37 12.71 15.87
N GLN A 121 -5.06 12.52 16.03
CA GLN A 121 -4.35 12.88 17.27
C GLN A 121 -4.36 14.41 17.47
N LYS A 122 -4.07 15.19 16.42
CA LYS A 122 -4.14 16.66 16.47
C LYS A 122 -5.53 17.22 16.74
N ARG A 123 -6.61 16.56 16.28
CA ARG A 123 -8.00 16.96 16.61
C ARG A 123 -8.43 16.53 18.01
N ALA A 124 -7.89 15.45 18.55
CA ALA A 124 -8.17 15.00 19.92
C ALA A 124 -7.45 15.86 20.98
N ASP A 125 -6.32 16.47 20.61
CA ASP A 125 -5.51 17.31 21.48
C ASP A 125 -5.82 18.82 21.34
N ASP A 126 -6.85 19.21 20.57
CA ASP A 126 -7.27 20.62 20.43
C ASP A 126 -8.11 21.08 21.64
N PRO A 127 -7.60 21.98 22.49
CA PRO A 127 -8.31 22.46 23.67
C PRO A 127 -9.53 23.34 23.35
N SER A 128 -9.79 23.68 22.08
CA SER A 128 -10.99 24.44 21.67
C SER A 128 -12.27 23.60 21.57
N THR A 129 -12.23 22.29 21.85
CA THR A 129 -13.41 21.39 21.82
C THR A 129 -13.88 20.97 23.22
N ARG A 130 -13.50 21.71 24.27
CA ARG A 130 -14.08 21.56 25.62
C ARG A 130 -14.85 22.80 26.03
#